data_AF-A0A1Z5TP67-F1
#
_entry.id   AF-A0A1Z5TP67-F1
#
_cell.length_a   1.000
_cell.length_b   1.000
_cell.length_c   1.000
_cell.angle_alpha   90.00
_cell.angle_beta   90.00
_cell.angle_gamma   90.00
#
_symmetry.space_group_name_H-M   'P 1'
#
loop_
_entity.id
_entity.type
_entity.pdbx_description
1 polymer ?
#
loop_
_entity_poly.entity_id
_entity_poly.type
_entity_poly.pdbx_seq_one_letter_code
_entity_poly.pdbx_strand_id
1 'polypeptide(L)'
;MAHVNPYNGNPWSESPEYIFAFETQNEAMHGNEYPDVLADWQCEIAGAIKDNLQGRSDILVSTGGGSYLATSAQDPYFSCAALDVIAIHAYGLGDLTKQALEPYVKKAQASGKKLIMQEWGMCYYDTSNNNCPTGDALSPLTRDNNIKKYADSIGLAGIPWMYWQIIPNGDAHYGYDYEVGIDHQNWGALKAASQVAQQYAAAFDFSEWL
;
A
#
# COMPACT_ATOMS: atom_id res chain seq x y z
N MET A 1 -4.98 16.21 14.90
CA MET A 1 -3.65 16.35 14.26
C MET A 1 -2.87 17.58 14.75
N ALA A 2 -2.99 17.93 16.02
CA ALA A 2 -2.36 19.13 16.59
C ALA A 2 -0.90 18.92 17.03
N HIS A 3 -0.27 17.79 16.68
CA HIS A 3 1.14 17.58 16.97
C HIS A 3 1.96 18.60 16.18
N VAL A 4 2.82 19.34 16.87
CA VAL A 4 3.64 20.40 16.29
C VAL A 4 5.04 19.86 16.03
N ASN A 5 5.50 19.95 14.78
CA ASN A 5 6.86 19.59 14.43
C ASN A 5 7.84 20.59 15.09
N PRO A 6 8.80 20.13 15.92
CA PRO A 6 9.68 21.01 16.68
C PRO A 6 10.71 21.77 15.81
N TYR A 7 10.89 21.39 14.55
CA TYR A 7 11.88 22.00 13.66
C TYR A 7 11.34 23.16 12.82
N ASN A 8 10.04 23.17 12.53
CA ASN A 8 9.39 24.24 11.76
C ASN A 8 8.24 24.94 12.50
N GLY A 9 7.75 24.37 13.61
CA GLY A 9 6.66 24.93 14.41
C GLY A 9 5.26 24.73 13.82
N ASN A 10 5.14 24.02 12.69
CA ASN A 10 3.85 23.77 12.05
C ASN A 10 3.17 22.53 12.66
N PRO A 11 1.84 22.56 12.88
CA PRO A 11 1.09 21.36 13.20
C PRO A 11 1.06 20.42 11.99
N TRP A 12 0.94 19.12 12.25
CA TRP A 12 0.85 18.10 11.21
C TRP A 12 -0.32 18.34 10.24
N SER A 13 -1.46 18.85 10.72
CA SER A 13 -2.59 19.24 9.86
C SER A 13 -2.26 20.35 8.85
N GLU A 14 -1.15 21.06 9.01
CA GLU A 14 -0.72 22.16 8.14
C GLU A 14 0.60 21.86 7.42
N SER A 15 0.97 20.58 7.33
CA SER A 15 2.26 20.16 6.76
C SER A 15 2.14 19.29 5.50
N PRO A 16 1.41 19.73 4.45
CA PRO A 16 1.27 18.94 3.21
C PRO A 16 2.61 18.74 2.48
N GLU A 17 3.62 19.55 2.77
CA GLU A 17 4.92 19.47 2.11
C GLU A 17 5.72 18.20 2.45
N TYR A 18 5.32 17.43 3.47
CA TYR A 18 5.92 16.12 3.79
C TYR A 18 4.91 15.07 4.28
N ILE A 19 3.61 15.40 4.39
CA ILE A 19 2.56 14.45 4.75
C ILE A 19 1.68 14.19 3.55
N PHE A 20 1.86 13.03 2.93
CA PHE A 20 1.04 12.57 1.80
C PHE A 20 -0.40 12.23 2.24
N ALA A 21 -0.55 11.44 3.31
CA ALA A 21 -1.83 10.99 3.80
C ALA A 21 -1.81 10.68 5.30
N PHE A 22 -2.98 10.75 5.93
CA PHE A 22 -3.28 10.08 7.19
C PHE A 22 -4.12 8.84 6.94
N GLU A 23 -3.86 7.79 7.71
CA GLU A 23 -4.56 6.52 7.54
C GLU A 23 -5.34 6.21 8.81
N THR A 24 -6.49 5.57 8.67
CA THR A 24 -7.30 5.19 9.83
C THR A 24 -6.59 4.13 10.68
N GLN A 25 -6.08 3.06 10.05
CA GLN A 25 -5.31 2.00 10.71
C GLN A 25 -4.66 1.04 9.70
N ASN A 26 -3.46 0.58 10.01
CA ASN A 26 -2.81 -0.51 9.29
C ASN A 26 -3.59 -1.83 9.45
N GLU A 27 -3.92 -2.46 8.33
CA GLU A 27 -4.57 -3.77 8.25
C GLU A 27 -5.74 -3.96 9.21
N ALA A 28 -6.71 -3.04 9.14
CA ALA A 28 -7.90 -3.15 9.97
C ALA A 28 -8.66 -4.46 9.63
N MET A 29 -8.53 -5.44 10.53
CA MET A 29 -8.95 -6.86 10.44
C MET A 29 -8.06 -7.83 9.65
N HIS A 30 -7.51 -8.77 10.41
CA HIS A 30 -7.10 -10.07 9.91
C HIS A 30 -8.33 -11.00 9.86
N GLY A 31 -8.80 -11.40 8.68
CA GLY A 31 -9.84 -12.44 8.52
C GLY A 31 -11.30 -11.99 8.35
N ASN A 32 -11.59 -10.69 8.32
CA ASN A 32 -12.92 -10.12 8.01
C ASN A 32 -14.09 -10.67 8.88
N GLU A 33 -13.87 -10.79 10.19
CA GLU A 33 -14.84 -11.43 11.09
C GLU A 33 -16.12 -10.59 11.31
N TYR A 34 -16.03 -9.26 11.23
CA TYR A 34 -17.16 -8.33 11.45
C TYR A 34 -17.16 -7.18 10.42
N PRO A 35 -17.41 -7.46 9.12
CA PRO A 35 -17.24 -6.49 8.03
C PRO A 35 -18.06 -5.21 8.22
N ASP A 36 -19.31 -5.32 8.66
CA ASP A 36 -20.20 -4.15 8.81
C ASP A 36 -19.73 -3.20 9.92
N VAL A 37 -19.32 -3.76 11.07
CA VAL A 37 -18.80 -2.96 12.20
C VAL A 37 -17.50 -2.27 11.81
N LEU A 38 -16.64 -2.96 11.04
CA LEU A 38 -15.41 -2.37 10.54
C LEU A 38 -15.69 -1.24 9.56
N ALA A 39 -16.65 -1.43 8.64
CA ALA A 39 -17.04 -0.43 7.67
C ALA A 39 -17.47 0.90 8.33
N ASP A 40 -18.34 0.81 9.33
CA ASP A 40 -18.81 1.98 10.08
C ASP A 40 -17.64 2.65 10.83
N TRP A 41 -16.83 1.86 11.53
CA TRP A 41 -15.67 2.36 12.26
C TRP A 41 -14.66 3.05 11.34
N GLN A 42 -14.36 2.45 10.18
CA GLN A 42 -13.42 2.99 9.20
C GLN A 42 -13.85 4.39 8.74
N CYS A 43 -15.13 4.55 8.43
CA CYS A 43 -15.67 5.85 8.03
C CYS A 43 -15.74 6.86 9.17
N GLU A 44 -16.03 6.43 10.39
CA GLU A 44 -16.04 7.28 11.57
C GLU A 44 -14.63 7.85 11.84
N ILE A 45 -13.60 7.00 11.83
CA ILE A 45 -12.22 7.44 12.04
C ILE A 45 -11.74 8.33 10.89
N ALA A 46 -12.04 7.98 9.63
CA ALA A 46 -11.74 8.84 8.49
C ALA A 46 -12.42 10.21 8.61
N GLY A 47 -13.67 10.26 9.11
CA GLY A 47 -14.39 11.50 9.40
C GLY A 47 -13.69 12.34 10.46
N ALA A 48 -13.28 11.73 11.57
CA ALA A 48 -12.53 12.40 12.61
C ALA A 48 -11.18 12.96 12.12
N ILE A 49 -10.50 12.25 11.22
CA ILE A 49 -9.29 12.71 10.54
C ILE A 49 -9.62 13.93 9.67
N LYS A 50 -10.64 13.87 8.81
CA LYS A 50 -11.07 15.00 7.97
C LYS A 50 -11.44 16.25 8.78
N ASP A 51 -12.17 16.09 9.86
CA ASP A 51 -12.55 17.20 10.76
C ASP A 51 -11.31 17.89 11.34
N ASN A 52 -10.29 17.10 11.68
CA ASN A 52 -9.01 17.60 12.19
C ASN A 52 -8.11 18.24 11.11
N LEU A 53 -8.37 17.99 9.82
CA LEU A 53 -7.74 18.68 8.70
C LEU A 53 -8.43 20.01 8.36
N GLN A 54 -9.56 20.32 9.01
CA GLN A 54 -10.25 21.62 8.88
C GLN A 54 -10.56 22.03 7.43
N GLY A 55 -10.98 21.06 6.61
CA GLY A 55 -11.35 21.29 5.22
C GLY A 55 -10.19 21.35 4.23
N ARG A 56 -8.95 21.11 4.67
CA ARG A 56 -7.81 20.93 3.77
C ARG A 56 -7.99 19.68 2.91
N SER A 57 -7.58 19.79 1.65
CA SER A 57 -7.61 18.71 0.65
C SER A 57 -6.23 18.34 0.13
N ASP A 58 -5.20 19.08 0.52
CA ASP A 58 -3.79 18.86 0.15
C ASP A 58 -3.09 17.85 1.07
N ILE A 59 -3.83 17.19 1.97
CA ILE A 59 -3.42 15.98 2.69
C ILE A 59 -4.54 14.96 2.53
N LEU A 60 -4.20 13.75 2.07
CA LEU A 60 -5.17 12.69 1.81
C LEU A 60 -5.57 11.94 3.09
N VAL A 61 -6.73 11.28 3.03
CA VAL A 61 -7.17 10.31 4.04
C VAL A 61 -7.31 8.94 3.38
N SER A 62 -6.60 7.95 3.92
CA SER A 62 -6.44 6.59 3.38
C SER A 62 -6.98 5.53 4.36
N THR A 63 -7.26 4.34 3.86
CA THR A 63 -7.72 3.21 4.67
C THR A 63 -6.62 2.54 5.50
N GLY A 64 -5.36 2.52 5.04
CA GLY A 64 -4.28 1.73 5.64
C GLY A 64 -4.31 0.23 5.32
N GLY A 65 -5.06 -0.16 4.28
CA GLY A 65 -5.05 -1.54 3.77
C GLY A 65 -5.76 -2.57 4.65
N GLY A 66 -5.44 -3.84 4.42
CA GLY A 66 -6.06 -5.01 5.03
C GLY A 66 -5.17 -6.21 4.79
N SER A 67 -5.18 -7.25 5.63
CA SER A 67 -4.22 -8.37 5.51
C SER A 67 -4.27 -9.13 4.17
N TYR A 68 -5.34 -8.95 3.38
CA TYR A 68 -5.47 -9.49 2.03
C TYR A 68 -6.15 -8.48 1.10
N LEU A 69 -5.93 -8.61 -0.21
CA LEU A 69 -6.48 -7.70 -1.23
C LEU A 69 -7.99 -7.47 -1.08
N ALA A 70 -8.74 -8.55 -0.89
CA ALA A 70 -10.19 -8.47 -0.75
C ALA A 70 -10.64 -7.77 0.53
N THR A 71 -9.90 -7.91 1.64
CA THR A 71 -10.25 -7.27 2.91
C THR A 71 -9.83 -5.81 2.96
N SER A 72 -8.81 -5.42 2.19
CA SER A 72 -8.38 -4.03 2.10
C SER A 72 -9.39 -3.10 1.42
N ALA A 73 -10.23 -3.64 0.51
CA ALA A 73 -11.10 -2.86 -0.37
C ALA A 73 -12.57 -3.28 -0.27
N GLN A 74 -13.14 -3.17 0.94
CA GLN A 74 -14.54 -3.47 1.17
C GLN A 74 -15.47 -2.45 0.51
N ASP A 75 -16.63 -2.91 0.06
CA ASP A 75 -17.63 -2.11 -0.67
C ASP A 75 -18.00 -0.78 0.02
N PRO A 76 -18.27 -0.74 1.34
CA PRO A 76 -18.64 0.50 2.01
C PRO A 76 -17.57 1.60 1.95
N TYR A 77 -16.28 1.23 1.85
CA TYR A 77 -15.19 2.20 1.79
C TYR A 77 -15.28 3.08 0.55
N PHE A 78 -15.76 2.54 -0.57
CA PHE A 78 -15.91 3.28 -1.83
C PHE A 78 -17.02 4.34 -1.77
N SER A 79 -18.03 4.15 -0.91
CA SER A 79 -19.08 5.15 -0.65
C SER A 79 -18.73 6.15 0.45
N CYS A 80 -17.65 5.91 1.18
CA CYS A 80 -17.26 6.73 2.34
C CYS A 80 -16.74 8.10 1.89
N ALA A 81 -17.48 9.18 2.13
CA ALA A 81 -17.07 10.52 1.70
C ALA A 81 -15.76 11.00 2.33
N ALA A 82 -15.43 10.53 3.53
CA ALA A 82 -14.22 10.94 4.26
C ALA A 82 -12.92 10.27 3.77
N LEU A 83 -13.01 9.17 3.02
CA LEU A 83 -11.84 8.50 2.43
C LEU A 83 -11.54 9.06 1.04
N ASP A 84 -10.30 9.45 0.78
CA ASP A 84 -9.84 9.85 -0.56
C ASP A 84 -9.19 8.69 -1.30
N VAL A 85 -8.47 7.85 -0.55
CA VAL A 85 -7.66 6.74 -1.06
C VAL A 85 -8.11 5.43 -0.41
N ILE A 86 -8.28 4.40 -1.24
CA ILE A 86 -8.37 3.02 -0.78
C ILE A 86 -6.98 2.40 -0.93
N ALA A 87 -6.33 2.09 0.18
CA ALA A 87 -5.09 1.34 0.18
C ALA A 87 -5.39 -0.17 0.12
N ILE A 88 -4.57 -0.90 -0.62
CA ILE A 88 -4.65 -2.36 -0.75
C ILE A 88 -3.32 -3.02 -0.45
N HIS A 89 -3.36 -4.17 0.22
CA HIS A 89 -2.19 -5.02 0.44
C HIS A 89 -2.36 -6.35 -0.32
N ALA A 90 -1.28 -6.91 -0.82
CA ALA A 90 -1.32 -8.20 -1.50
C ALA A 90 -0.05 -9.03 -1.24
N TYR A 91 -0.25 -10.18 -0.58
CA TYR A 91 0.79 -11.21 -0.38
C TYR A 91 0.39 -12.56 -1.01
N GLY A 92 -0.84 -12.71 -1.51
CA GLY A 92 -1.23 -13.88 -2.30
C GLY A 92 -0.78 -13.74 -3.75
N LEU A 93 -0.14 -14.77 -4.32
CA LEU A 93 0.32 -14.71 -5.71
C LEU A 93 -0.82 -14.59 -6.74
N GLY A 94 -2.03 -15.05 -6.39
CA GLY A 94 -3.23 -14.85 -7.21
C GLY A 94 -3.71 -13.39 -7.22
N ASP A 95 -3.47 -12.67 -6.13
CA ASP A 95 -3.86 -11.26 -5.96
C ASP A 95 -2.88 -10.32 -6.69
N LEU A 96 -1.62 -10.73 -6.82
CA LEU A 96 -0.55 -9.99 -7.52
C LEU A 96 -0.60 -10.18 -9.04
N THR A 97 -1.81 -10.23 -9.62
CA THR A 97 -2.02 -10.32 -11.06
C THR A 97 -2.84 -9.12 -11.54
N LYS A 98 -2.57 -8.66 -12.77
CA LYS A 98 -3.35 -7.58 -13.38
C LYS A 98 -4.85 -7.85 -13.35
N GLN A 99 -5.26 -9.09 -13.65
CA GLN A 99 -6.65 -9.50 -13.72
C GLN A 99 -7.35 -9.46 -12.35
N ALA A 100 -6.64 -9.80 -11.26
CA ALA A 100 -7.17 -9.68 -9.91
C ALA A 100 -7.29 -8.22 -9.46
N LEU A 101 -6.38 -7.34 -9.90
CA LEU A 101 -6.34 -5.94 -9.51
C LEU A 101 -7.31 -5.03 -10.29
N GLU A 102 -7.52 -5.31 -11.59
CA GLU A 102 -8.37 -4.50 -12.48
C GLU A 102 -9.79 -4.19 -11.95
N PRO A 103 -10.52 -5.14 -11.31
CA PRO A 103 -11.83 -4.85 -10.72
C PRO A 103 -11.79 -3.73 -9.67
N TYR A 104 -10.75 -3.70 -8.82
CA TYR A 104 -10.59 -2.68 -7.77
C TYR A 104 -10.28 -1.31 -8.37
N VAL A 105 -9.47 -1.28 -9.44
CA VAL A 105 -9.19 -0.04 -10.19
C VAL A 105 -10.48 0.56 -10.76
N LYS A 106 -11.28 -0.27 -11.46
CA LYS A 106 -12.55 0.17 -12.04
C LYS A 106 -13.51 0.69 -10.97
N LYS A 107 -13.57 0.00 -9.83
CA LYS A 107 -14.44 0.39 -8.71
C LYS A 107 -14.01 1.72 -8.08
N ALA A 108 -12.71 1.91 -7.85
CA ALA A 108 -12.16 3.16 -7.34
C ALA A 108 -12.49 4.32 -8.28
N GLN A 109 -12.20 4.17 -9.58
CA GLN A 109 -12.52 5.17 -10.60
C GLN A 109 -14.02 5.49 -10.66
N ALA A 110 -14.88 4.46 -10.66
CA ALA A 110 -16.33 4.65 -10.69
C ALA A 110 -16.87 5.36 -9.44
N SER A 111 -16.16 5.27 -8.32
CA SER A 111 -16.54 5.86 -7.02
C SER A 111 -15.83 7.19 -6.74
N GLY A 112 -15.03 7.69 -7.68
CA GLY A 112 -14.24 8.91 -7.49
C GLY A 112 -13.16 8.78 -6.41
N LYS A 113 -12.73 7.56 -6.09
CA LYS A 113 -11.65 7.26 -5.14
C LYS A 113 -10.34 7.01 -5.88
N LYS A 114 -9.21 7.23 -5.19
CA LYS A 114 -7.91 6.74 -5.65
C LYS A 114 -7.62 5.36 -5.06
N LEU A 115 -6.77 4.58 -5.72
CA LEU A 115 -6.30 3.27 -5.26
C LEU A 115 -4.77 3.28 -5.21
N ILE A 116 -4.19 2.71 -4.15
CA ILE A 116 -2.74 2.54 -4.01
C ILE A 116 -2.43 1.14 -3.48
N MET A 117 -1.44 0.46 -4.09
CA MET A 117 -0.89 -0.77 -3.54
C MET A 117 0.11 -0.42 -2.44
N GLN A 118 -0.40 -0.25 -1.22
CA GLN A 118 0.39 0.24 -0.10
C GLN A 118 1.38 -0.80 0.40
N GLU A 119 1.04 -2.09 0.29
CA GLU A 119 1.97 -3.16 0.64
C GLU A 119 1.88 -4.34 -0.32
N TRP A 120 3.05 -4.79 -0.75
CA TRP A 120 3.22 -6.08 -1.40
C TRP A 120 4.63 -6.56 -1.14
N GLY A 121 4.80 -7.88 -1.06
CA GLY A 121 6.08 -8.50 -0.78
C GLY A 121 6.30 -9.76 -1.59
N MET A 122 7.56 -10.09 -1.81
CA MET A 122 7.99 -11.34 -2.42
C MET A 122 8.67 -12.19 -1.36
N CYS A 123 8.13 -13.37 -1.11
CA CYS A 123 8.60 -14.23 -0.05
C CYS A 123 10.01 -14.75 -0.32
N TYR A 124 10.85 -14.72 0.70
CA TYR A 124 12.20 -15.21 0.68
C TYR A 124 12.30 -16.73 0.45
N TYR A 125 11.34 -17.49 0.98
CA TYR A 125 11.33 -18.95 0.95
C TYR A 125 10.38 -19.51 -0.12
N ASP A 126 10.54 -20.80 -0.45
CA ASP A 126 9.77 -21.54 -1.46
C ASP A 126 8.37 -22.00 -0.99
N THR A 127 7.87 -21.39 0.09
CA THR A 127 6.52 -21.60 0.61
C THR A 127 5.47 -20.70 -0.06
N SER A 128 4.24 -20.75 0.43
CA SER A 128 3.19 -19.83 0.01
C SER A 128 3.59 -18.38 0.31
N ASN A 129 3.47 -17.50 -0.68
CA ASN A 129 3.93 -16.10 -0.54
C ASN A 129 3.22 -15.33 0.59
N ASN A 130 2.04 -15.78 1.05
CA ASN A 130 1.32 -15.21 2.18
C ASN A 130 1.61 -15.92 3.52
N ASN A 131 2.57 -16.84 3.56
CA ASN A 131 3.00 -17.59 4.75
C ASN A 131 4.52 -17.78 4.73
N CYS A 132 5.25 -16.67 4.67
CA CYS A 132 6.63 -16.71 4.21
C CYS A 132 7.69 -17.44 5.07
N PRO A 133 7.70 -17.42 6.41
CA PRO A 133 8.90 -17.79 7.20
C PRO A 133 9.14 -19.31 7.30
N THR A 134 8.76 -20.09 6.29
CA THR A 134 8.84 -21.56 6.26
C THR A 134 9.43 -22.02 4.93
N GLY A 135 10.18 -23.12 4.93
CA GLY A 135 10.73 -23.71 3.69
C GLY A 135 12.19 -23.39 3.43
N ASP A 136 12.61 -23.62 2.18
CA ASP A 136 13.97 -23.39 1.71
C ASP A 136 14.08 -22.02 1.03
N ALA A 137 15.22 -21.36 1.22
CA ALA A 137 15.48 -20.06 0.61
C ALA A 137 15.41 -20.14 -0.92
N LEU A 138 14.60 -19.29 -1.54
CA LEU A 138 14.59 -19.12 -2.98
C LEU A 138 15.93 -18.55 -3.45
N SER A 139 16.37 -19.01 -4.62
CA SER A 139 17.58 -18.49 -5.25
C SER A 139 17.46 -16.98 -5.50
N PRO A 140 18.56 -16.21 -5.41
CA PRO A 140 18.54 -14.76 -5.65
C PRO A 140 17.87 -14.37 -6.97
N LEU A 141 18.15 -15.13 -8.05
CA LEU A 141 17.56 -14.90 -9.37
C LEU A 141 16.04 -15.09 -9.38
N THR A 142 15.52 -16.09 -8.66
CA THR A 142 14.07 -16.32 -8.57
C THR A 142 13.39 -15.15 -7.86
N ARG A 143 13.99 -14.68 -6.78
CA ARG A 143 13.52 -13.53 -6.01
C ARG A 143 13.52 -12.23 -6.83
N ASP A 144 14.61 -11.98 -7.57
CA ASP A 144 14.70 -10.85 -8.50
C ASP A 144 13.62 -10.89 -9.57
N ASN A 145 13.36 -12.07 -10.15
CA ASN A 145 12.35 -12.24 -11.19
C ASN A 145 10.93 -12.07 -10.64
N ASN A 146 10.68 -12.54 -9.41
CA ASN A 146 9.40 -12.37 -8.74
C ASN A 146 9.10 -10.90 -8.45
N ILE A 147 10.06 -10.13 -7.92
CA ILE A 147 9.91 -8.68 -7.71
C ILE A 147 9.50 -7.98 -9.01
N LYS A 148 10.24 -8.25 -10.10
CA LYS A 148 9.94 -7.65 -11.42
C LYS A 148 8.55 -8.03 -11.92
N LYS A 149 8.18 -9.32 -11.82
CA LYS A 149 6.90 -9.84 -12.29
C LYS A 149 5.71 -9.21 -11.56
N TYR A 150 5.78 -9.10 -10.24
CA TYR A 150 4.67 -8.57 -9.44
C TYR A 150 4.56 -7.05 -9.57
N ALA A 151 5.70 -6.32 -9.56
CA ALA A 151 5.70 -4.90 -9.86
C ALA A 151 5.15 -4.58 -11.26
N ASP A 152 5.51 -5.37 -12.28
CA ASP A 152 4.96 -5.25 -13.65
C ASP A 152 3.45 -5.49 -13.65
N SER A 153 2.97 -6.51 -12.93
CA SER A 153 1.53 -6.81 -12.84
C SER A 153 0.74 -5.67 -12.20
N ILE A 154 1.26 -5.06 -11.14
CA ILE A 154 0.65 -3.91 -10.46
C ILE A 154 0.69 -2.67 -11.37
N GLY A 155 1.83 -2.41 -12.02
CA GLY A 155 2.00 -1.30 -12.97
C GLY A 155 1.09 -1.41 -14.20
N LEU A 156 0.93 -2.62 -14.76
CA LEU A 156 0.01 -2.90 -15.87
C LEU A 156 -1.47 -2.73 -15.47
N ALA A 157 -1.80 -2.86 -14.19
CA ALA A 157 -3.13 -2.52 -13.67
C ALA A 157 -3.31 -1.00 -13.48
N GLY A 158 -2.23 -0.21 -13.62
CA GLY A 158 -2.23 1.25 -13.47
C GLY A 158 -2.19 1.72 -12.02
N ILE A 159 -1.75 0.87 -11.09
CA ILE A 159 -1.75 1.17 -9.65
C ILE A 159 -0.33 1.59 -9.22
N PRO A 160 -0.13 2.74 -8.57
CA PRO A 160 1.13 3.06 -7.90
C PRO A 160 1.33 2.18 -6.67
N TRP A 161 2.58 1.92 -6.29
CA TRP A 161 2.87 0.94 -5.25
C TRP A 161 4.01 1.30 -4.30
N MET A 162 3.96 0.69 -3.12
CA MET A 162 4.98 0.70 -2.08
C MET A 162 5.34 -0.75 -1.71
N TYR A 163 6.63 -1.08 -1.67
CA TYR A 163 7.10 -2.44 -1.39
C TYR A 163 7.28 -2.65 0.11
N TRP A 164 6.81 -3.79 0.63
CA TRP A 164 7.04 -4.22 2.01
C TRP A 164 8.23 -5.20 2.10
N GLN A 165 9.31 -4.86 2.79
CA GLN A 165 9.71 -3.51 3.17
C GLN A 165 11.15 -3.23 2.79
N ILE A 166 11.45 -1.97 2.51
CA ILE A 166 12.82 -1.50 2.30
C ILE A 166 13.42 -1.18 3.67
N ILE A 167 14.55 -1.79 3.99
CA ILE A 167 15.26 -1.55 5.25
C ILE A 167 16.63 -0.90 4.99
N PRO A 168 17.06 0.07 5.83
CA PRO A 168 18.26 0.87 5.58
C PRO A 168 19.56 0.14 5.92
N ASN A 169 19.49 -0.99 6.61
CA ASN A 169 20.63 -1.82 7.00
C ASN A 169 20.68 -3.10 6.15
N GLY A 170 21.82 -3.78 6.21
CA GLY A 170 21.90 -5.16 5.73
C GLY A 170 20.87 -6.02 6.44
N ASP A 171 20.22 -6.88 5.66
CA ASP A 171 19.07 -7.69 6.04
C ASP A 171 19.16 -8.25 7.47
N ALA A 172 18.56 -7.51 8.41
CA ALA A 172 18.65 -7.79 9.84
C ALA A 172 17.83 -9.02 10.23
N HIS A 173 16.93 -9.44 9.33
CA HIS A 173 16.09 -10.61 9.48
C HIS A 173 16.63 -11.79 8.67
N TYR A 174 17.83 -11.70 8.09
CA TYR A 174 18.48 -12.82 7.40
C TYR A 174 17.57 -13.54 6.37
N GLY A 175 16.61 -12.81 5.78
CA GLY A 175 15.62 -13.34 4.87
C GLY A 175 14.41 -14.00 5.52
N TYR A 176 13.97 -13.60 6.72
CA TYR A 176 12.81 -14.23 7.35
C TYR A 176 11.49 -14.02 6.57
N ASP A 177 11.32 -12.92 5.83
CA ASP A 177 10.11 -12.74 5.03
C ASP A 177 10.29 -12.06 3.67
N TYR A 178 10.17 -10.74 3.59
CA TYR A 178 9.96 -9.97 2.36
C TYR A 178 10.98 -8.84 2.22
N GLU A 179 11.82 -8.59 3.23
CA GLU A 179 12.65 -7.39 3.28
C GLU A 179 13.68 -7.29 2.15
N VAL A 180 13.92 -6.06 1.72
CA VAL A 180 15.00 -5.71 0.79
C VAL A 180 15.87 -4.64 1.44
N GLY A 181 17.09 -5.01 1.80
CA GLY A 181 18.09 -4.08 2.32
C GLY A 181 18.65 -3.17 1.23
N ILE A 182 18.81 -1.87 1.52
CA ILE A 182 19.45 -0.91 0.61
C ILE A 182 20.87 -1.36 0.28
N ASP A 183 21.19 -1.46 -1.02
CA ASP A 183 22.49 -1.92 -1.54
C ASP A 183 22.84 -3.40 -1.24
N HIS A 184 21.84 -4.20 -0.82
CA HIS A 184 21.97 -5.64 -0.62
C HIS A 184 21.33 -6.45 -1.75
N GLN A 185 21.21 -7.75 -1.54
CA GLN A 185 20.56 -8.66 -2.47
C GLN A 185 19.12 -8.17 -2.78
N ASN A 186 18.67 -8.38 -4.02
CA ASN A 186 17.35 -7.97 -4.52
C ASN A 186 17.11 -6.45 -4.65
N TRP A 187 17.92 -5.58 -4.03
CA TRP A 187 17.82 -4.12 -4.17
C TRP A 187 17.89 -3.65 -5.62
N GLY A 188 18.83 -4.20 -6.39
CA GLY A 188 18.98 -3.87 -7.80
C GLY A 188 17.74 -4.21 -8.63
N ALA A 189 17.07 -5.32 -8.32
CA ALA A 189 15.83 -5.72 -8.97
C ALA A 189 14.66 -4.82 -8.58
N LEU A 190 14.52 -4.47 -7.30
CA LEU A 190 13.48 -3.56 -6.82
C LEU A 190 13.66 -2.16 -7.43
N LYS A 191 14.88 -1.62 -7.44
CA LYS A 191 15.18 -0.32 -8.07
C LYS A 191 14.85 -0.34 -9.57
N ALA A 192 15.22 -1.39 -10.29
CA ALA A 192 14.90 -1.52 -11.70
C ALA A 192 13.38 -1.60 -11.93
N ALA A 193 12.66 -2.34 -11.09
CA ALA A 193 11.20 -2.42 -11.14
C ALA A 193 10.55 -1.05 -10.89
N SER A 194 11.02 -0.26 -9.91
CA SER A 194 10.54 1.11 -9.67
C SER A 194 10.79 2.05 -10.85
N GLN A 195 11.90 1.90 -11.57
CA GLN A 195 12.19 2.69 -12.77
C GLN A 195 11.26 2.33 -13.93
N VAL A 196 10.94 1.05 -14.10
CA VAL A 196 9.96 0.60 -15.09
C VAL A 196 8.56 1.04 -14.71
N ALA A 197 8.22 1.05 -13.41
CA ALA A 197 6.90 1.46 -12.92
C ALA A 197 6.50 2.88 -13.38
N GLN A 198 7.47 3.80 -13.53
CA GLN A 198 7.25 5.17 -14.01
C GLN A 198 6.82 5.24 -15.49
N GLN A 199 6.91 4.14 -16.24
CA GLN A 199 6.59 4.09 -17.67
C GLN A 199 5.15 3.63 -17.94
N TYR A 200 4.46 3.06 -16.95
CA TYR A 200 3.06 2.67 -17.12
C TYR A 200 2.13 3.87 -17.02
N ALA A 201 1.00 3.78 -17.72
CA ALA A 201 -0.09 4.73 -17.52
C ALA A 201 -0.71 4.53 -16.13
N ALA A 202 -0.63 5.56 -15.28
CA ALA A 202 -1.28 5.54 -13.99
C ALA A 202 -2.80 5.72 -14.15
N ALA A 203 -3.58 4.89 -13.46
CA ALA A 203 -5.03 5.01 -13.39
C ALA A 203 -5.50 6.14 -12.47
N PHE A 204 -4.60 6.63 -11.60
CA PHE A 204 -4.85 7.66 -10.60
C PHE A 204 -3.69 8.66 -10.60
N ASP A 205 -4.01 9.94 -10.68
CA ASP A 205 -3.03 11.02 -10.58
C ASP A 205 -2.88 11.47 -9.13
N PHE A 206 -1.66 11.41 -8.61
CA PHE A 206 -1.31 11.87 -7.26
C PHE A 206 -0.39 13.10 -7.27
N SER A 207 -0.13 13.72 -8.44
CA SER A 207 0.84 14.81 -8.59
C SER A 207 0.56 16.06 -7.76
N GLU A 208 -0.70 16.29 -7.38
CA GLU A 208 -1.08 17.38 -6.48
C GLU A 208 -0.53 17.19 -5.04
N TRP A 209 -0.19 15.96 -4.64
CA TRP A 209 0.25 15.60 -3.28
C TRP A 209 1.71 15.12 -3.21
N LEU A 210 2.51 15.29 -4.28
CA LEU A 210 3.90 14.81 -4.40
C LEU A 210 4.91 15.90 -4.76
#